data_AF-A0A965R470-F1
#
_entry.id   AF-A0A965R470-F1
#
_cell.length_a   1.000
_cell.length_b   1.000
_cell.length_c   1.000
_cell.angle_alpha   90.00
_cell.angle_beta   90.00
_cell.angle_gamma   90.00
#
_symmetry.space_group_name_H-M   'P 1'
#
loop_
_entity.id
_entity.type
_entity.pdbx_description
1 polymer ?
#
loop_
_entity_poly.entity_id
_entity_poly.type
_entity_poly.pdbx_seq_one_letter_code
_entity_poly.pdbx_strand_id
1 'polypeptide(L)'
;ELERAVTALFDRFGGMGVAELTQTDPRELAEFALQFSELVRTLPFQLPENYLLLIRTVSLISGVTSALNRDFNMWDAIDPFARTLLNGGATSTVRSLGREAIAIASALARLPQRLDALATRIDRGELSVRNPEVEQRLRVLDASVRRASSAILFAALLLAGILLRPSDEVLGWVLMGASALPLIHVLNPWRFR
;
A
#
# COMPACT_ATOMS: atom_id res chain seq x y z
N GLU A 1 -17.04 2.10 -34.63
CA GLU A 1 -16.46 1.76 -35.95
C GLU A 1 -15.34 0.72 -35.82
N LEU A 2 -14.40 0.88 -34.90
CA LEU A 2 -13.34 -0.10 -34.61
C LEU A 2 -13.87 -1.53 -34.38
N GLU A 3 -14.91 -1.68 -33.56
CA GLU A 3 -15.50 -3.00 -33.26
C GLU A 3 -15.99 -3.72 -34.54
N ARG A 4 -16.70 -3.01 -35.43
CA ARG A 4 -17.15 -3.59 -36.71
C ARG A 4 -15.97 -3.99 -37.60
N ALA A 5 -14.90 -3.20 -37.62
CA ALA A 5 -13.71 -3.51 -38.39
C ALA A 5 -12.93 -4.71 -37.84
N VAL A 6 -12.83 -4.83 -36.51
CA VAL A 6 -12.19 -5.96 -35.84
C VAL A 6 -13.02 -7.24 -36.04
N THR A 7 -14.34 -7.18 -35.93
CA THR A 7 -15.20 -8.33 -36.23
C THR A 7 -15.09 -8.75 -37.68
N ALA A 8 -15.12 -7.80 -38.63
CA ALA A 8 -14.95 -8.09 -40.06
C ALA A 8 -13.58 -8.71 -40.38
N LEU A 9 -12.51 -8.31 -39.66
CA LEU A 9 -11.18 -8.91 -39.76
C LEU A 9 -11.18 -10.37 -39.30
N PHE A 10 -11.78 -10.64 -38.12
CA PHE A 10 -11.86 -11.98 -37.57
C PHE A 10 -12.76 -12.90 -38.40
N ASP A 11 -13.89 -12.42 -38.92
CA ASP A 11 -14.76 -13.23 -39.78
C ASP A 11 -14.10 -13.57 -41.12
N ARG A 12 -13.21 -12.70 -41.63
CA ARG A 12 -12.56 -12.88 -42.93
C ARG A 12 -11.26 -13.70 -42.84
N PHE A 13 -10.44 -13.50 -41.81
CA PHE A 13 -9.10 -14.09 -41.68
C PHE A 13 -8.93 -14.96 -40.43
N GLY A 14 -9.89 -14.96 -39.51
CA GLY A 14 -9.87 -15.80 -38.32
C GLY A 14 -9.91 -17.27 -38.70
N GLY A 15 -8.83 -17.98 -38.38
CA GLY A 15 -8.69 -19.40 -38.71
C GLY A 15 -7.91 -19.69 -39.98
N MET A 16 -7.53 -18.69 -40.80
CA MET A 16 -6.65 -18.96 -41.95
C MET A 16 -5.19 -19.12 -41.53
N GLY A 17 -4.58 -20.24 -41.92
CA GLY A 17 -3.15 -20.48 -41.71
C GLY A 17 -2.27 -19.61 -42.61
N VAL A 18 -1.00 -19.42 -42.25
CA VAL A 18 -0.04 -18.65 -43.07
C VAL A 18 0.12 -19.24 -44.49
N ALA A 19 -0.05 -20.56 -44.64
CA ALA A 19 -0.02 -21.25 -45.94
C ALA A 19 -1.24 -20.93 -46.84
N GLU A 20 -2.38 -20.58 -46.25
CA GLU A 20 -3.60 -20.18 -46.99
C GLU A 20 -3.54 -18.69 -47.39
N LEU A 21 -2.94 -17.84 -46.54
CA LEU A 21 -2.66 -16.44 -46.86
C LEU A 21 -1.77 -16.31 -48.11
N THR A 22 -0.81 -17.21 -48.31
CA THR A 22 0.03 -17.23 -49.53
C THR A 22 -0.71 -17.67 -50.80
N GLN A 23 -1.90 -18.26 -50.68
CA GLN A 23 -2.73 -18.71 -51.81
C GLN A 23 -3.86 -17.72 -52.14
N THR A 24 -4.04 -16.68 -51.33
CA THR A 24 -5.06 -15.64 -51.52
C THR A 24 -4.64 -14.66 -52.62
N ASP A 25 -5.60 -14.15 -53.41
CA ASP A 25 -5.32 -13.22 -54.51
C ASP A 25 -4.63 -11.94 -53.95
N PRO A 26 -3.46 -11.54 -54.50
CA PRO A 26 -2.76 -10.33 -54.08
C PRO A 26 -3.61 -9.05 -54.10
N ARG A 27 -4.64 -8.99 -54.95
CA ARG A 27 -5.55 -7.84 -55.04
C ARG A 27 -6.44 -7.72 -53.82
N GLU A 28 -6.95 -8.84 -53.32
CA GLU A 28 -7.80 -8.87 -52.12
C GLU A 28 -7.00 -8.47 -50.87
N LEU A 29 -5.75 -8.91 -50.76
CA LEU A 29 -4.86 -8.50 -49.67
C LEU A 29 -4.53 -7.00 -49.72
N ALA A 30 -4.36 -6.43 -50.91
CA ALA A 30 -4.07 -5.01 -51.09
C ALA A 30 -5.25 -4.11 -50.71
N GLU A 31 -6.47 -4.47 -51.14
CA GLU A 31 -7.69 -3.75 -50.77
C GLU A 31 -7.93 -3.77 -49.26
N PHE A 32 -7.67 -4.92 -48.62
CA PHE A 32 -7.73 -5.05 -47.17
C PHE A 32 -6.69 -4.15 -46.46
N ALA A 33 -5.44 -4.13 -46.93
CA ALA A 33 -4.38 -3.32 -46.33
C ALA A 33 -4.69 -1.82 -46.39
N LEU A 34 -5.33 -1.36 -47.47
CA LEU A 34 -5.77 0.05 -47.60
C LEU A 34 -6.85 0.40 -46.57
N GLN A 35 -7.89 -0.44 -46.43
CA GLN A 35 -8.96 -0.22 -45.46
C GLN A 35 -8.44 -0.27 -44.01
N PHE A 36 -7.55 -1.22 -43.71
CA PHE A 36 -6.96 -1.35 -42.37
C PHE A 36 -5.99 -0.20 -42.04
N SER A 37 -5.21 0.27 -43.02
CA SER A 37 -4.29 1.42 -42.87
C SER A 37 -5.05 2.70 -42.52
N GLU A 38 -6.20 2.93 -43.12
CA GLU A 38 -7.05 4.08 -42.81
C GLU A 38 -7.55 4.03 -41.35
N LEU A 39 -8.00 2.87 -40.88
CA LEU A 39 -8.38 2.63 -39.47
C LEU A 39 -7.22 2.84 -38.50
N VAL A 40 -6.04 2.28 -38.78
CA VAL A 40 -4.87 2.42 -37.91
C VAL A 40 -4.39 3.87 -37.84
N ARG A 41 -4.47 4.64 -38.94
CA ARG A 41 -4.09 6.06 -38.96
C ARG A 41 -4.98 6.96 -38.11
N THR A 42 -6.23 6.57 -37.85
CA THR A 42 -7.14 7.34 -37.00
C THR A 42 -6.84 7.20 -35.49
N LEU A 43 -6.01 6.24 -35.10
CA LEU A 43 -5.66 5.96 -33.71
C LEU A 43 -4.18 6.29 -33.43
N PRO A 44 -3.83 7.10 -32.42
CA PRO A 44 -2.44 7.37 -32.04
C PRO A 44 -1.89 6.18 -31.25
N PHE A 45 -1.76 5.02 -31.88
CA PHE A 45 -1.33 3.80 -31.21
C PHE A 45 0.18 3.62 -31.34
N GLN A 46 0.91 3.76 -30.25
CA GLN A 46 2.29 3.30 -30.14
C GLN A 46 2.26 1.84 -29.70
N LEU A 47 2.60 0.90 -30.59
CA LEU A 47 2.71 -0.52 -30.26
C LEU A 47 3.83 -0.72 -29.22
N PRO A 48 3.52 -1.17 -27.99
CA PRO A 48 4.56 -1.46 -27.01
C PRO A 48 5.47 -2.58 -27.50
N GLU A 49 6.76 -2.52 -27.16
CA GLU A 49 7.79 -3.47 -27.61
C GLU A 49 7.41 -4.94 -27.37
N ASN A 50 6.78 -5.23 -26.23
CA ASN A 50 6.34 -6.58 -25.88
C ASN A 50 5.37 -7.19 -26.90
N TYR A 51 4.50 -6.38 -27.51
CA TYR A 51 3.58 -6.86 -28.54
C TYR A 51 4.29 -7.12 -29.86
N LEU A 52 5.29 -6.30 -30.22
CA LEU A 52 6.12 -6.53 -31.40
C LEU A 52 6.94 -7.83 -31.26
N LEU A 53 7.51 -8.07 -30.09
CA LEU A 53 8.24 -9.30 -29.78
C LEU A 53 7.33 -10.53 -29.79
N LEU A 54 6.11 -10.41 -29.29
CA LEU A 54 5.09 -11.46 -29.36
C LEU A 54 4.72 -11.77 -30.81
N ILE A 55 4.35 -10.76 -31.61
CA ILE A 55 4.00 -10.94 -33.02
C ILE A 55 5.15 -11.60 -33.77
N ARG A 56 6.39 -11.13 -33.57
CA ARG A 56 7.58 -11.74 -34.18
C ARG A 56 7.74 -13.21 -33.82
N THR A 57 7.62 -13.54 -32.53
CA THR A 57 7.74 -14.92 -32.05
C THR A 57 6.68 -15.81 -32.68
N VAL A 58 5.41 -15.38 -32.66
CA VAL A 58 4.29 -16.10 -33.27
C VAL A 58 4.52 -16.30 -34.77
N SER A 59 4.90 -15.24 -35.50
CA SER A 59 5.19 -15.31 -36.92
C SER A 59 6.35 -16.24 -37.26
N LEU A 60 7.43 -16.24 -36.47
CA LEU A 60 8.56 -17.14 -36.66
C LEU A 60 8.18 -18.60 -36.41
N ILE A 61 7.46 -18.88 -35.32
CA ILE A 61 6.98 -20.23 -35.02
C ILE A 61 6.05 -20.69 -36.14
N SER A 62 5.09 -19.86 -36.54
CA SER A 62 4.14 -20.19 -37.61
C SER A 62 4.85 -20.45 -38.93
N GLY A 63 5.85 -19.62 -39.28
CA GLY A 63 6.64 -19.81 -40.49
C GLY A 63 7.44 -21.12 -40.48
N VAL A 64 8.08 -21.47 -39.36
CA VAL A 64 8.82 -22.72 -39.21
C VAL A 64 7.88 -23.93 -39.26
N THR A 65 6.73 -23.87 -38.59
CA THR A 65 5.76 -24.98 -38.61
C THR A 65 5.12 -25.17 -39.98
N SER A 66 4.76 -24.08 -40.68
CA SER A 66 4.20 -24.16 -42.04
C SER A 66 5.23 -24.59 -43.08
N ALA A 67 6.53 -24.34 -42.84
CA ALA A 67 7.60 -24.88 -43.67
C ALA A 67 7.79 -26.39 -43.49
N LEU A 68 7.59 -26.91 -42.27
CA LEU A 68 7.73 -28.34 -41.97
C LEU A 68 6.49 -29.16 -42.37
N ASN A 69 5.30 -28.61 -42.18
CA ASN A 69 4.03 -29.20 -42.59
C ASN A 69 3.08 -28.11 -43.10
N ARG A 70 2.77 -28.13 -44.40
CA ARG A 70 1.90 -27.13 -45.02
C ARG A 70 0.44 -27.22 -44.58
N ASP A 71 0.01 -28.39 -44.10
CA ASP A 71 -1.35 -28.63 -43.62
C ASP A 71 -1.52 -28.26 -42.14
N PHE A 72 -0.44 -27.88 -41.46
CA PHE A 72 -0.48 -27.49 -40.05
C PHE A 72 -0.93 -26.03 -39.89
N ASN A 73 -2.09 -25.84 -39.28
CA ASN A 73 -2.64 -24.53 -38.94
C ASN A 73 -2.37 -24.18 -37.47
N MET A 74 -1.68 -23.06 -37.22
CA MET A 74 -1.38 -22.59 -35.87
C MET A 74 -2.64 -22.20 -35.08
N TRP A 75 -3.72 -21.76 -35.76
CA TRP A 75 -4.96 -21.37 -35.10
C TRP A 75 -5.64 -22.54 -34.39
N ASP A 76 -5.60 -23.74 -34.99
CA ASP A 76 -6.17 -24.96 -34.40
C ASP A 76 -5.45 -25.37 -33.11
N ALA A 77 -4.13 -25.13 -33.04
CA ALA A 77 -3.34 -25.41 -31.85
C ALA A 77 -3.66 -24.44 -30.69
N ILE A 78 -4.13 -23.23 -30.99
CA ILE A 78 -4.45 -22.18 -30.01
C ILE A 78 -5.91 -22.29 -29.53
N ASP A 79 -6.83 -22.79 -30.37
CA ASP A 79 -8.25 -22.99 -30.04
C ASP A 79 -8.53 -23.60 -28.65
N PRO A 80 -7.88 -24.70 -28.22
CA PRO A 80 -8.15 -25.28 -26.89
C PRO A 80 -7.76 -24.33 -25.74
N PHE A 81 -6.74 -23.51 -25.91
CA PHE A 81 -6.35 -22.49 -24.94
C PHE A 81 -7.36 -21.35 -24.91
N ALA A 82 -7.81 -20.88 -26.08
CA ALA A 82 -8.85 -19.87 -26.18
C ALA A 82 -10.15 -20.33 -25.50
N ARG A 83 -10.59 -21.56 -25.73
CA ARG A 83 -11.74 -22.17 -25.04
C ARG A 83 -11.54 -22.26 -23.54
N THR A 84 -10.34 -22.63 -23.09
CA THR A 84 -10.02 -22.70 -21.65
C THR A 84 -10.06 -21.32 -21.00
N LEU A 85 -9.61 -20.26 -21.70
CA LEU A 85 -9.70 -18.88 -21.21
C LEU A 85 -11.16 -18.40 -21.14
N LEU A 86 -11.97 -18.68 -22.16
CA LEU A 86 -13.39 -18.33 -22.20
C LEU A 86 -14.19 -19.06 -21.11
N ASN A 87 -13.96 -20.37 -20.94
CA ASN A 87 -14.68 -21.21 -19.98
C ASN A 87 -14.14 -21.08 -18.54
N GLY A 88 -12.83 -20.92 -18.39
CA GLY A 88 -12.15 -20.72 -17.11
C GLY A 88 -12.34 -19.31 -16.54
N GLY A 89 -12.48 -18.31 -17.41
CA GLY A 89 -12.81 -16.93 -17.02
C GLY A 89 -14.16 -16.85 -16.30
N ALA A 90 -15.23 -17.37 -16.90
CA ALA A 90 -16.58 -17.29 -16.33
C ALA A 90 -16.68 -17.94 -14.93
N THR A 91 -16.07 -19.12 -14.74
CA THR A 91 -16.13 -19.83 -13.45
C THR A 91 -15.26 -19.15 -12.37
N SER A 92 -14.11 -18.59 -12.75
CA SER A 92 -13.22 -17.90 -11.81
C SER A 92 -13.78 -16.54 -11.38
N THR A 93 -14.41 -15.79 -12.29
CA THR A 93 -15.05 -14.50 -12.00
C THR A 93 -16.30 -14.65 -11.12
N VAL A 94 -17.16 -15.65 -11.37
CA VAL A 94 -18.33 -15.91 -10.49
C VAL A 94 -17.87 -16.33 -9.08
N ARG A 95 -16.81 -17.14 -8.99
CA ARG A 95 -16.24 -17.57 -7.71
C ARG A 95 -15.54 -16.42 -6.97
N SER A 96 -14.91 -15.47 -7.67
CA SER A 96 -14.31 -14.29 -7.04
C SER A 96 -15.38 -13.34 -6.49
N LEU A 97 -16.44 -13.07 -7.28
CA LEU A 97 -17.58 -12.24 -6.84
C LEU A 97 -18.28 -12.84 -5.62
N GLY A 98 -18.48 -14.15 -5.58
CA GLY A 98 -19.08 -14.83 -4.42
C GLY A 98 -18.24 -14.72 -3.14
N ARG A 99 -16.90 -14.84 -3.24
CA ARG A 99 -16.01 -14.66 -2.08
C ARG A 99 -16.02 -13.23 -1.56
N GLU A 100 -16.04 -12.26 -2.46
CA GLU A 100 -16.05 -10.86 -2.12
C GLU A 100 -17.37 -10.45 -1.45
N ALA A 101 -18.51 -10.95 -1.95
CA ALA A 101 -19.82 -10.75 -1.33
C ALA A 101 -19.90 -11.34 0.10
N ILE A 102 -19.36 -12.56 0.31
CA ILE A 102 -19.28 -13.18 1.64
C ILE A 102 -18.39 -12.36 2.58
N ALA A 103 -17.25 -11.86 2.10
CA ALA A 103 -16.36 -11.03 2.89
C ALA A 103 -17.07 -9.74 3.35
N ILE A 104 -17.76 -9.05 2.44
CA ILE A 104 -18.54 -7.84 2.75
C ILE A 104 -19.67 -8.14 3.75
N ALA A 105 -20.44 -9.20 3.52
CA ALA A 105 -21.52 -9.61 4.41
C ALA A 105 -20.99 -9.96 5.82
N SER A 106 -19.86 -10.66 5.91
CA SER A 106 -19.22 -11.00 7.18
C SER A 106 -18.69 -9.77 7.93
N ALA A 107 -18.21 -8.76 7.20
CA ALA A 107 -17.75 -7.50 7.77
C ALA A 107 -18.93 -6.67 8.31
N LEU A 108 -20.02 -6.57 7.55
CA LEU A 108 -21.25 -5.91 7.98
C LEU A 108 -21.89 -6.59 9.19
N ALA A 109 -21.88 -7.92 9.26
CA ALA A 109 -22.41 -8.66 10.40
C ALA A 109 -21.62 -8.44 11.70
N ARG A 110 -20.31 -8.16 11.62
CA ARG A 110 -19.45 -7.88 12.79
C ARG A 110 -19.43 -6.41 13.20
N LEU A 111 -19.90 -5.53 12.34
CA LEU A 111 -19.97 -4.08 12.56
C LEU A 111 -20.83 -3.69 13.77
N PRO A 112 -22.07 -4.19 13.96
CA PRO A 112 -22.89 -3.82 15.11
C PRO A 112 -22.23 -4.18 16.45
N GLN A 113 -21.58 -5.34 16.56
CA GLN A 113 -20.84 -5.73 17.77
C GLN A 113 -19.70 -4.74 18.11
N ARG A 114 -19.06 -4.17 17.08
CA ARG A 114 -18.02 -3.15 17.28
C ARG A 114 -18.62 -1.81 17.71
N LEU A 115 -19.77 -1.44 17.16
CA LEU A 115 -20.50 -0.23 17.54
C LEU A 115 -21.02 -0.34 18.98
N ASP A 116 -21.57 -1.48 19.37
CA ASP A 116 -22.01 -1.74 20.75
C ASP A 116 -20.84 -1.69 21.72
N ALA A 117 -19.69 -2.26 21.37
CA ALA A 117 -18.48 -2.19 22.18
C ALA A 117 -17.97 -0.74 22.33
N LEU A 118 -18.10 0.09 21.29
CA LEU A 118 -17.75 1.51 21.34
C LEU A 118 -18.76 2.31 22.17
N ALA A 119 -20.06 2.10 21.98
CA ALA A 119 -21.13 2.73 22.76
C ALA A 119 -20.99 2.38 24.24
N THR A 120 -20.74 1.12 24.56
CA THR A 120 -20.52 0.66 25.94
C THR A 120 -19.28 1.31 26.57
N ARG A 121 -18.20 1.53 25.79
CA ARG A 121 -17.01 2.25 26.26
C ARG A 121 -17.24 3.74 26.44
N ILE A 122 -18.10 4.35 25.62
CA ILE A 122 -18.55 5.74 25.77
C ILE A 122 -19.36 5.87 27.07
N ASP A 123 -20.35 5.00 27.29
CA ASP A 123 -21.23 5.04 28.47
C ASP A 123 -20.49 4.82 29.80
N ARG A 124 -19.45 3.98 29.79
CA ARG A 124 -18.59 3.77 30.97
C ARG A 124 -17.59 4.88 31.22
N GLY A 125 -17.51 5.89 30.34
CA GLY A 125 -16.48 6.95 30.42
C GLY A 125 -15.05 6.43 30.22
N GLU A 126 -14.90 5.21 29.66
CA GLU A 126 -13.60 4.56 29.43
C GLU A 126 -12.92 5.04 28.13
N LEU A 127 -13.54 5.99 27.43
CA LEU A 127 -12.85 6.79 26.41
C LEU A 127 -11.80 7.67 27.10
N SER A 128 -10.66 7.06 27.42
CA SER A 128 -9.43 7.81 27.62
C SER A 128 -9.08 8.41 26.26
N VAL A 129 -9.62 9.60 25.99
CA VAL A 129 -9.04 10.49 25.00
C VAL A 129 -7.64 10.76 25.55
N ARG A 130 -6.66 9.97 25.09
CA ARG A 130 -5.24 10.28 25.27
C ARG A 130 -5.05 11.62 24.59
N ASN A 131 -5.23 12.67 25.36
CA ASN A 131 -4.98 14.02 24.93
C ASN A 131 -3.51 14.28 25.26
N PRO A 132 -2.59 14.12 24.28
CA PRO A 132 -1.15 14.24 24.53
C PRO A 132 -0.78 15.61 25.12
N GLU A 133 -1.61 16.63 24.91
CA GLU A 133 -1.44 17.96 25.49
C GLU A 133 -1.67 17.99 27.01
N VAL A 134 -2.61 17.20 27.53
CA VAL A 134 -2.87 17.13 28.98
C VAL A 134 -1.74 16.38 29.69
N GLU A 135 -1.24 15.30 29.08
CA GLU A 135 -0.11 14.53 29.61
C GLU A 135 1.18 15.36 29.62
N GLN A 136 1.40 16.20 28.59
CA GLN A 136 2.53 17.11 28.54
C GLN A 136 2.42 18.24 29.59
N ARG A 137 1.22 18.80 29.81
CA ARG A 137 1.00 19.82 30.86
C ARG A 137 1.18 19.24 32.26
N LEU A 138 0.71 18.02 32.51
CA LEU A 138 0.91 17.33 33.79
C LEU A 138 2.38 17.02 34.06
N ARG A 139 3.15 16.59 33.05
CA ARG A 139 4.60 16.36 33.18
C ARG A 139 5.37 17.64 33.51
N VAL A 140 5.01 18.78 32.90
CA VAL A 140 5.64 20.06 33.22
C VAL A 140 5.32 20.49 34.65
N LEU A 141 4.08 20.28 35.10
CA LEU A 141 3.66 20.65 36.45
C LEU A 141 4.35 19.80 37.53
N ASP A 142 4.44 18.47 37.34
CA ASP A 142 5.12 17.58 38.28
C ASP A 142 6.63 17.89 38.38
N ALA A 143 7.27 18.20 37.24
CA ALA A 143 8.66 18.67 37.23
C ALA A 143 8.84 20.00 37.99
N SER A 144 7.90 20.94 37.84
CA SER A 144 7.91 22.22 38.58
C SER A 144 7.74 22.01 40.09
N VAL A 145 6.86 21.12 40.52
CA VAL A 145 6.63 20.81 41.95
C VAL A 145 7.87 20.15 42.57
N ARG A 146 8.47 19.17 41.90
CA ARG A 146 9.70 18.51 42.38
C ARG A 146 10.90 19.48 42.44
N ARG A 147 10.96 20.46 41.54
CA ARG A 147 12.00 21.49 41.56
C ARG A 147 11.77 22.50 42.69
N ALA A 148 10.51 22.88 42.94
CA ALA A 148 10.19 23.78 44.05
C ALA A 148 10.49 23.14 45.41
N SER A 149 10.14 21.86 45.61
CA SER A 149 10.42 21.15 46.86
C SER A 149 11.93 21.00 47.12
N SER A 150 12.71 20.68 46.10
CA SER A 150 14.18 20.60 46.22
C SER A 150 14.83 21.96 46.46
N ALA A 151 14.34 23.05 45.85
CA ALA A 151 14.81 24.41 46.13
C ALA A 151 14.51 24.85 47.57
N ILE A 152 13.32 24.51 48.09
CA ILE A 152 12.94 24.77 49.49
C ILE A 152 13.84 23.98 50.44
N LEU A 153 14.08 22.70 50.17
CA LEU A 153 14.99 21.87 50.97
C LEU A 153 16.42 22.42 50.98
N PHE A 154 16.93 22.87 49.83
CA PHE A 154 18.24 23.52 49.74
C PHE A 154 18.30 24.77 50.62
N ALA A 155 17.32 25.68 50.48
CA ALA A 155 17.28 26.92 51.25
C ALA A 155 17.19 26.65 52.75
N ALA A 156 16.35 25.70 53.17
CA ALA A 156 16.21 25.31 54.57
C ALA A 156 17.51 24.73 55.15
N LEU A 157 18.17 23.84 54.42
CA LEU A 157 19.39 23.18 54.87
C LEU A 157 20.59 24.15 54.90
N LEU A 158 20.67 25.05 53.92
CA LEU A 158 21.68 26.09 53.85
C LEU A 158 21.52 27.09 55.01
N LEU A 159 20.29 27.57 55.24
CA LEU A 159 19.99 28.48 56.36
C LEU A 159 20.26 27.82 57.71
N ALA A 160 19.86 26.56 57.89
CA ALA A 160 20.17 25.80 59.09
C ALA A 160 21.69 25.67 59.29
N GLY A 161 22.46 25.36 58.25
CA GLY A 161 23.93 25.32 58.32
C GLY A 161 24.57 26.68 58.67
N ILE A 162 24.06 27.78 58.10
CA ILE A 162 24.54 29.15 58.41
C ILE A 162 24.28 29.50 59.88
N LEU A 163 23.07 29.24 60.39
CA LEU A 163 22.68 29.55 61.77
C LEU A 163 23.41 28.68 62.80
N LEU A 164 23.72 27.43 62.46
CA LEU A 164 24.36 26.49 63.39
C LEU A 164 25.89 26.65 63.44
N ARG A 165 26.50 27.22 62.39
CA ARG A 165 27.95 27.52 62.30
C ARG A 165 28.55 28.21 63.53
N PRO A 166 27.92 29.24 64.14
CA PRO A 166 28.46 29.88 65.36
C PRO A 166 28.40 28.99 66.62
N SER A 167 27.58 27.93 66.63
CA SER A 167 27.41 27.04 67.79
C SER A 167 28.24 25.76 67.65
N ASP A 168 28.27 25.17 66.46
CA ASP A 168 29.04 23.97 66.13
C ASP A 168 29.58 24.08 64.70
N GLU A 169 30.89 24.34 64.61
CA GLU A 169 31.56 24.61 63.32
C GLU A 169 31.53 23.37 62.41
N VAL A 170 31.71 22.17 62.97
CA VAL A 170 31.76 20.92 62.18
C VAL A 170 30.38 20.61 61.62
N LEU A 171 29.34 20.72 62.45
CA LEU A 171 27.96 20.47 62.03
C LEU A 171 27.49 21.49 61.00
N GLY A 172 27.88 22.76 61.13
CA GLY A 172 27.59 23.81 60.15
C GLY A 172 28.17 23.53 58.76
N TRP A 173 29.44 23.13 58.68
CA TRP A 173 30.07 22.73 57.41
C TRP A 173 29.45 21.47 56.80
N VAL A 174 29.07 20.48 57.62
CA VAL A 174 28.40 19.25 57.16
C VAL A 174 27.01 19.56 56.58
N LEU A 175 26.22 20.41 57.24
CA LEU A 175 24.89 20.82 56.74
C LEU A 175 25.00 21.64 55.44
N MET A 176 25.98 22.53 55.34
CA MET A 176 26.26 23.27 54.11
C MET A 176 26.70 22.34 52.98
N GLY A 177 27.58 21.38 53.25
CA GLY A 177 27.99 20.36 52.28
C GLY A 177 26.83 19.48 51.82
N ALA A 178 25.98 19.04 52.76
CA ALA A 178 24.78 18.27 52.45
C ALA A 178 23.79 19.05 51.59
N SER A 179 23.74 20.37 51.70
CA SER A 179 22.86 21.23 50.89
C SER A 179 23.27 21.27 49.40
N ALA A 180 24.51 20.91 49.06
CA ALA A 180 24.93 20.80 47.66
C ALA A 180 24.16 19.72 46.89
N LEU A 181 23.68 18.67 47.56
CA LEU A 181 22.93 17.56 46.94
C LEU A 181 21.59 18.00 46.32
N PRO A 182 20.67 18.66 47.06
CA PRO A 182 19.44 19.19 46.46
C PRO A 182 19.72 20.29 45.42
N LEU A 183 20.79 21.09 45.58
CA LEU A 183 21.17 22.10 44.60
C LEU A 183 21.57 21.49 43.25
N ILE A 184 22.39 20.43 43.27
CA ILE A 184 22.79 19.68 42.06
C ILE A 184 21.56 19.05 41.40
N HIS A 185 20.60 18.54 42.19
CA HIS A 185 19.34 18.00 41.66
C HIS A 185 18.45 19.08 41.00
N VAL A 186 18.50 20.33 41.46
CA VAL A 186 17.79 21.46 40.82
C VAL A 186 18.48 21.91 39.52
N LEU A 187 19.81 21.85 39.49
CA LEU A 187 20.65 22.37 38.41
C LEU A 187 20.89 21.39 37.26
N ASN A 188 20.60 20.09 37.43
CA ASN A 188 20.80 19.08 36.38
C ASN A 188 19.48 18.81 35.63
N PRO A 189 19.17 19.51 34.52
CA PRO A 189 17.96 19.29 33.74
C PRO A 189 18.17 18.15 32.73
N TRP A 190 19.33 17.49 32.74
CA TRP A 190 19.81 16.60 31.68
C TRP A 190 19.71 15.12 32.07
N ARG A 191 18.51 14.58 31.95
CA ARG A 191 18.20 13.21 31.45
C ARG A 191 16.72 12.97 31.71
N PHE A 192 15.91 13.40 30.77
CA PHE A 192 14.62 12.83 30.34
C PHE A 192 13.85 13.94 29.63
N ARG A 193 14.35 14.30 28.45
CA ARG A 193 13.54 14.80 27.33
C ARG A 193 14.32 14.59 26.05
#